data_AF-A0A0M3V587-F1
#
_entry.id   AF-A0A0M3V587-F1
#
_cell.length_a   1.000
_cell.length_b   1.000
_cell.length_c   1.000
_cell.angle_alpha   90.00
_cell.angle_beta   90.00
_cell.angle_gamma   90.00
#
_symmetry.space_group_name_H-M   'P 1'
#
loop_
_entity.id
_entity.type
_entity.pdbx_description
1 polymer ?
#
loop_
_entity_poly.entity_id
_entity_poly.type
_entity_poly.pdbx_seq_one_letter_code
_entity_poly.pdbx_strand_id
1 'polypeptide(L)'
;MTSKITLDIDEALLQKAERWAQQQKLSLADVITNFLRQLPDNDVTPQQEHPLAKFAGILSDTEARELQQVIAAEFEQIDTNEW
;
A
#
# COMPACT_ATOMS: atom_id res chain seq x y z
N MET A 1 -5.59 15.06 -23.06
CA MET A 1 -6.88 15.77 -22.87
C MET A 1 -6.80 16.50 -21.54
N THR A 2 -7.28 17.74 -21.46
CA THR A 2 -7.32 18.51 -20.21
C THR A 2 -8.74 18.49 -19.64
N SER A 3 -8.88 17.95 -18.43
CA SER A 3 -10.15 17.90 -17.71
C SER A 3 -10.18 18.97 -16.62
N LYS A 4 -11.34 19.57 -16.36
CA LYS A 4 -11.54 20.50 -15.24
C LYS A 4 -12.29 19.79 -14.12
N ILE A 5 -11.84 19.99 -12.89
CA ILE A 5 -12.49 19.52 -11.68
C ILE A 5 -12.81 20.71 -10.78
N THR A 6 -13.95 20.68 -10.11
CA THR A 6 -14.31 21.61 -9.03
C THR A 6 -14.25 20.82 -7.73
N LEU A 7 -13.57 21.36 -6.71
CA LEU A 7 -13.38 20.71 -5.41
C LEU A 7 -13.79 21.69 -4.32
N ASP A 8 -14.70 21.26 -3.45
CA ASP A 8 -14.96 21.95 -2.20
C ASP A 8 -13.92 21.53 -1.16
N ILE A 9 -13.14 22.49 -0.68
CA ILE A 9 -12.05 22.28 0.27
C ILE A 9 -12.14 23.32 1.38
N ASP A 10 -11.84 22.88 2.60
CA ASP A 10 -11.77 23.75 3.77
C ASP A 10 -10.70 24.84 3.60
N GLU A 11 -10.99 26.05 4.07
CA GLU A 11 -10.11 27.21 3.93
C GLU A 11 -8.74 26.99 4.60
N ALA A 12 -8.68 26.28 5.73
CA ALA A 12 -7.42 26.00 6.41
C ALA A 12 -6.53 25.06 5.58
N LEU A 13 -7.14 24.12 4.84
CA LEU A 13 -6.43 23.23 3.93
C LEU A 13 -5.91 23.98 2.71
N LEU A 14 -6.69 24.90 2.14
CA LEU A 14 -6.27 25.74 1.03
C LEU A 14 -5.03 26.56 1.41
N GLN A 15 -5.08 27.23 2.56
CA GLN A 15 -3.96 28.02 3.09
C GLN A 15 -2.71 27.17 3.34
N LYS A 16 -2.85 25.94 3.84
CA LYS A 16 -1.72 25.01 4.02
C LYS A 16 -1.09 24.63 2.68
N ALA A 17 -1.91 24.34 1.67
CA ALA A 17 -1.45 23.95 0.34
C ALA A 17 -0.72 25.11 -0.36
N GLU A 18 -1.22 26.35 -0.24
CA GLU A 18 -0.56 27.54 -0.80
C GLU A 18 0.81 27.79 -0.18
N ARG A 19 0.94 27.69 1.14
CA ARG A 19 2.24 27.84 1.82
C ARG A 19 3.26 26.81 1.36
N TRP A 20 2.83 25.56 1.22
CA TRP A 20 3.68 24.49 0.72
C TRP A 20 4.10 24.74 -0.74
N ALA A 21 3.16 25.19 -1.58
CA ALA A 21 3.42 25.55 -2.97
C ALA A 21 4.48 26.68 -3.06
N GLN A 22 4.35 27.73 -2.26
CA GLN A 22 5.31 28.83 -2.19
C GLN A 22 6.71 28.37 -1.77
N GLN A 23 6.79 27.50 -0.75
CA GLN A 23 8.07 26.95 -0.28
C GLN A 23 8.78 26.15 -1.37
N GLN A 24 8.03 25.41 -2.19
CA GLN A 24 8.55 24.60 -3.29
C GLN A 24 8.66 25.36 -4.61
N LYS A 25 8.25 26.64 -4.66
CA LYS A 25 8.13 27.47 -5.89
C LYS A 25 7.27 26.81 -6.97
N LEU A 26 6.20 26.14 -6.55
CA LEU A 26 5.22 25.47 -7.40
C LEU A 26 3.89 26.24 -7.39
N SER A 27 3.07 26.04 -8.43
CA SER A 27 1.67 26.51 -8.39
C SER A 27 0.80 25.54 -7.59
N LEU A 28 -0.31 26.02 -7.03
CA LEU A 28 -1.28 25.17 -6.33
C LEU A 28 -1.78 24.02 -7.23
N ALA A 29 -1.97 24.29 -8.53
CA ALA A 29 -2.36 23.28 -9.50
C ALA A 29 -1.32 22.17 -9.66
N ASP A 30 -0.02 22.52 -9.62
CA ASP A 30 1.06 21.52 -9.68
C ASP A 30 1.10 20.67 -8.41
N VAL A 31 0.86 21.28 -7.24
CA VAL A 31 0.76 20.55 -5.97
C VAL A 31 -0.36 19.51 -6.02
N ILE A 32 -1.56 19.93 -6.43
CA ILE A 32 -2.72 19.05 -6.54
C ILE A 32 -2.46 17.96 -7.59
N THR A 33 -1.91 18.32 -8.74
CA THR A 33 -1.60 17.36 -9.81
C THR A 33 -0.58 16.32 -9.34
N ASN A 34 0.48 16.73 -8.64
CA ASN A 34 1.47 15.82 -8.09
C ASN A 34 0.87 14.90 -7.05
N PHE A 35 0.00 15.42 -6.17
CA PHE A 35 -0.72 14.59 -5.21
C PHE A 35 -1.62 13.56 -5.91
N LEU A 36 -2.37 13.97 -6.93
CA LEU A 36 -3.24 13.08 -7.69
C LEU A 36 -2.45 12.00 -8.44
N ARG A 37 -1.23 12.28 -8.91
CA ARG A 37 -0.32 11.29 -9.52
C ARG A 37 0.23 10.27 -8.51
N GLN A 38 0.27 10.62 -7.23
CA GLN A 38 0.72 9.70 -6.17
C GLN A 38 -0.39 8.78 -5.69
N LEU A 39 -1.64 9.04 -6.07
CA LEU A 39 -2.71 8.11 -5.77
C LEU A 39 -2.41 6.79 -6.46
N PRO A 40 -2.60 5.65 -5.77
CA PRO A 40 -2.44 4.36 -6.40
C PRO A 40 -3.36 4.31 -7.62
N ASP A 41 -2.82 3.89 -8.77
CA ASP A 41 -3.68 3.49 -9.87
C ASP A 41 -4.64 2.45 -9.29
N ASN A 42 -5.93 2.73 -9.42
CA ASN A 42 -6.98 1.88 -8.93
C ASN A 42 -7.08 0.65 -9.86
N ASP A 43 -5.97 -0.04 -10.09
CA ASP A 43 -5.96 -1.48 -10.28
C ASP A 43 -6.36 -2.10 -8.94
N VAL A 44 -7.61 -1.84 -8.55
CA VAL A 44 -8.44 -2.86 -7.94
C VAL A 44 -8.64 -3.92 -9.01
N THR A 45 -7.56 -4.63 -9.36
CA THR A 45 -7.74 -6.07 -9.30
C THR A 45 -8.28 -6.27 -7.89
N PRO A 46 -9.50 -6.82 -7.70
CA PRO A 46 -9.80 -7.37 -6.39
C PRO A 46 -8.57 -8.22 -6.12
N GLN A 47 -7.77 -7.84 -5.12
CA GLN A 47 -6.73 -8.74 -4.63
C GLN A 47 -7.55 -9.98 -4.37
N GLN A 48 -7.45 -10.98 -5.26
CA GLN A 48 -7.97 -12.29 -4.99
C GLN A 48 -7.26 -12.59 -3.69
N GLU A 49 -7.98 -12.44 -2.58
CA GLU A 49 -7.42 -12.61 -1.26
C GLU A 49 -6.66 -13.91 -1.39
N HIS A 50 -5.33 -13.81 -1.22
CA HIS A 50 -4.46 -14.93 -1.51
C HIS A 50 -5.10 -16.14 -0.82
N PRO A 51 -5.21 -17.32 -1.43
CA PRO A 51 -5.93 -18.43 -0.81
C PRO A 51 -5.47 -18.75 0.62
N LEU A 52 -4.29 -18.26 1.03
CA LEU A 52 -3.78 -18.35 2.40
C LEU A 52 -4.12 -17.16 3.33
N ALA A 53 -4.65 -16.04 2.83
CA ALA A 53 -5.08 -14.88 3.60
C ALA A 53 -6.17 -15.24 4.62
N LYS A 54 -7.02 -16.25 4.35
CA LYS A 54 -7.97 -16.79 5.34
C LYS A 54 -7.32 -17.38 6.59
N PHE A 55 -6.02 -17.65 6.54
CA PHE A 55 -5.25 -18.14 7.70
C PHE A 55 -4.44 -17.02 8.38
N ALA A 56 -4.47 -15.79 7.86
CA ALA A 56 -3.83 -14.65 8.50
C ALA A 56 -4.49 -14.38 9.86
N GLY A 57 -3.67 -14.33 10.92
CA GLY A 57 -4.14 -14.12 12.30
C GLY A 57 -4.61 -15.38 13.03
N ILE A 58 -4.59 -16.57 12.40
CA ILE A 58 -4.86 -17.84 13.10
C ILE A 58 -3.68 -18.26 13.98
N LEU A 59 -2.46 -17.93 13.55
CA LEU A 59 -1.23 -18.14 14.31
C LEU A 59 -0.58 -16.78 14.54
N SER A 60 -0.12 -16.54 15.77
CA SER A 60 0.82 -15.45 16.03
C SER A 60 2.17 -15.76 15.38
N ASP A 61 2.97 -14.71 15.13
CA ASP A 61 4.33 -14.86 14.57
C ASP A 61 5.22 -15.77 15.44
N THR A 62 4.94 -15.84 16.74
CA THR A 62 5.67 -16.68 17.68
C THR A 62 5.31 -18.15 17.48
N GLU A 63 4.02 -18.47 17.47
CA GLU A 63 3.53 -19.84 17.27
C GLU A 63 3.90 -20.38 15.88
N ALA A 64 3.85 -19.52 14.85
CA ALA A 64 4.28 -19.88 13.51
C ALA A 64 5.77 -20.24 13.46
N ARG A 65 6.62 -19.53 14.20
CA ARG A 65 8.06 -19.79 14.27
C ARG A 65 8.36 -21.09 15.02
N GLU A 66 7.65 -21.36 16.12
CA GLU A 66 7.78 -22.61 16.88
C GLU A 66 7.38 -23.81 16.01
N LEU A 67 6.27 -23.70 15.28
CA LEU A 67 5.82 -24.73 14.34
C LEU A 67 6.86 -24.99 13.25
N GLN A 68 7.46 -23.94 12.66
CA GLN A 68 8.52 -24.07 11.66
C GLN A 68 9.74 -24.81 12.22
N GLN A 69 10.12 -24.56 13.47
CA GLN A 69 11.24 -25.25 14.12
C GLN A 69 10.95 -26.73 14.32
N VAL A 70 9.75 -27.08 14.77
CA VAL A 70 9.33 -28.48 14.93
C VAL A 70 9.29 -29.19 13.57
N ILE A 71 8.77 -28.55 12.53
CA ILE A 71 8.74 -29.11 11.17
C ILE A 71 10.17 -29.37 10.66
N ALA A 72 11.09 -28.41 10.87
CA ALA A 72 12.48 -28.56 10.45
C ALA A 72 13.25 -29.63 11.24
N ALA A 73 12.91 -29.84 12.51
CA ALA A 73 13.59 -30.81 13.37
C ALA A 73 13.08 -32.25 13.18
N GLU A 74 11.78 -32.42 12.95
CA GLU A 74 11.11 -33.73 13.02
C GLU A 74 10.75 -34.31 11.64
N PHE A 75 10.80 -33.51 10.57
CA PHE A 75 10.38 -33.94 9.24
C PHE A 75 11.48 -33.74 8.20
N GLU A 76 11.59 -34.70 7.29
CA GLU A 76 12.48 -34.63 6.13
C GLU A 76 12.04 -33.51 5.17
N GLN A 77 12.97 -32.62 4.83
CA GLN A 77 12.71 -31.50 3.94
C GLN A 77 12.82 -31.97 2.49
N ILE A 78 11.74 -31.82 1.73
CA ILE A 78 11.74 -32.14 0.29
C ILE A 78 12.58 -31.07 -0.43
N ASP A 79 13.57 -31.48 -1.22
CA ASP A 79 14.28 -30.55 -2.10
C ASP A 79 13.31 -30.08 -3.21
N THR A 80 13.00 -28.79 -3.19
CA THR A 80 12.11 -28.19 -4.17
C THR A 80 12.71 -28.11 -5.59
N ASN A 81 13.98 -28.52 -5.77
CA ASN A 81 14.68 -28.57 -7.05
C ASN A 81 14.99 -30.00 -7.52
N GLU A 82 14.57 -31.04 -6.78
CA GLU A 82 14.60 -32.41 -7.29
C GLU A 82 13.43 -32.60 -8.28
N TRP A 83 13.69 -32.33 -9.56
CA TRP A 83 12.83 -32.72 -10.69
C TRP A 83 13.69 -33.28 -11.83
#